data_AF-A0A2W5K8Z3-F1
#
_entry.id   AF-A0A2W5K8Z3-F1
#
_cell.length_a   1.000
_cell.length_b   1.000
_cell.length_c   1.000
_cell.angle_alpha   90.00
_cell.angle_beta   90.00
_cell.angle_gamma   90.00
#
_symmetry.space_group_name_H-M   'P 1'
#
loop_
_entity.id
_entity.type
_entity.pdbx_description
1 polymer ?
#
loop_
_entity_poly.entity_id
_entity_poly.type
_entity_poly.pdbx_seq_one_letter_code
_entity_poly.pdbx_strand_id
1 'polypeptide(L)'
;MLKLTDAGDVDVDASEWNLDQRPPTYRGGVTHRPVRDAQVTRQQVTPKPKAEAPAKPRRAVQNLDIGESDDALPPYDPDSSELDLAEAVRRKENWLGLQRKQIVEKEAERLVDRAVAEALFFDTARDLRDAWLSWPARVAVVMADELNIDARALTTVLTAHVQQHLAELGEPECQL
;
A
#
# COMPACT_ATOMS: atom_id res chain seq x y z
N MET A 1 1.11 -32.85 -19.06
CA MET A 1 2.46 -33.36 -18.73
C MET A 1 3.36 -32.16 -18.58
N LEU A 2 4.14 -32.05 -17.49
CA LEU A 2 5.12 -30.96 -17.36
C LEU A 2 6.24 -31.18 -18.39
N LYS A 3 6.59 -30.12 -19.09
CA LYS A 3 7.75 -30.08 -19.99
C LYS A 3 8.89 -29.42 -19.23
N LEU A 4 10.06 -30.05 -19.31
CA LEU A 4 11.28 -29.56 -18.70
C LEU A 4 12.18 -29.04 -19.82
N THR A 5 12.86 -27.93 -19.56
CA THR A 5 13.94 -27.41 -20.39
C THR A 5 15.20 -28.29 -20.26
N ASP A 6 16.15 -28.13 -21.18
CA ASP A 6 17.41 -28.90 -21.17
C ASP A 6 18.26 -28.66 -19.90
N ALA A 7 17.96 -27.59 -19.15
CA ALA A 7 18.56 -27.28 -17.85
C ALA A 7 17.90 -28.00 -16.66
N GLY A 8 16.82 -28.77 -16.89
CA GLY A 8 16.09 -29.48 -15.84
C GLY A 8 15.02 -28.64 -15.12
N ASP A 9 14.82 -27.39 -15.54
CA ASP A 9 13.77 -26.51 -15.01
C ASP A 9 12.45 -26.66 -15.78
N VAL A 10 11.32 -26.42 -15.12
CA VAL A 10 10.00 -26.52 -15.74
C VAL A 10 9.78 -25.38 -16.73
N ASP A 11 9.57 -25.73 -18.00
CA ASP A 11 9.13 -24.79 -19.03
C ASP A 11 7.64 -24.51 -18.83
N VAL A 12 7.32 -23.34 -18.30
CA VAL A 12 5.95 -22.96 -17.93
C VAL A 12 5.08 -22.84 -19.19
N ASP A 13 5.56 -22.17 -20.24
CA ASP A 13 4.78 -21.90 -21.45
C ASP A 13 4.51 -23.19 -22.24
N ALA A 14 5.51 -24.06 -22.40
CA ALA A 14 5.33 -25.34 -23.09
C ALA A 14 4.53 -26.37 -22.28
N SER A 15 4.60 -26.29 -20.94
CA SER A 15 3.78 -27.10 -20.04
C SER A 15 2.32 -26.69 -20.10
N GLU A 16 2.04 -25.39 -20.18
CA GLU A 16 0.70 -24.81 -20.28
C GLU A 16 0.05 -25.11 -21.63
N TRP A 17 0.78 -25.04 -22.75
CA TRP A 17 0.22 -25.43 -24.06
C TRP A 17 -0.22 -26.90 -24.11
N ASN A 18 0.46 -27.79 -23.38
CA ASN A 18 0.04 -29.19 -23.23
C ASN A 18 -1.16 -29.42 -22.29
N LEU A 19 -1.63 -28.39 -21.57
CA LEU A 19 -2.89 -28.48 -20.83
C LEU A 19 -4.10 -28.41 -21.76
N ASP A 20 -4.01 -27.65 -22.85
CA ASP A 20 -5.11 -27.45 -23.81
C ASP A 20 -5.34 -28.66 -24.72
N GLN A 21 -4.33 -29.52 -24.93
CA GLN A 21 -4.41 -30.72 -25.77
C GLN A 21 -4.85 -31.98 -25.00
N ARG A 22 -5.47 -31.84 -23.82
CA ARG A 22 -5.82 -33.00 -22.97
C ARG A 22 -7.08 -33.72 -23.47
N PRO A 23 -7.08 -35.07 -23.48
CA PRO A 23 -8.28 -35.83 -23.82
C PRO A 23 -9.40 -35.57 -22.79
N PRO A 24 -10.67 -35.61 -23.22
CA PRO A 24 -11.83 -35.20 -22.41
C PRO A 24 -12.08 -36.06 -21.16
N THR A 25 -11.40 -37.18 -21.01
CA THR A 25 -11.46 -38.07 -19.84
C THR A 25 -10.52 -37.68 -18.70
N TYR A 26 -9.78 -36.58 -18.83
CA TYR A 26 -8.84 -36.12 -17.80
C TYR A 26 -9.56 -35.53 -16.57
N ARG A 27 -9.34 -36.14 -15.40
CA ARG A 27 -10.05 -35.84 -14.14
C ARG A 27 -9.74 -34.48 -13.48
N GLY A 28 -8.75 -33.74 -13.98
CA GLY A 28 -8.26 -32.50 -13.36
C GLY A 28 -8.86 -31.20 -13.91
N GLY A 29 -9.87 -31.28 -14.79
CA GLY A 29 -10.50 -30.11 -15.39
C GLY A 29 -9.62 -29.36 -16.41
N VAL A 30 -10.26 -28.51 -17.21
CA VAL A 30 -9.60 -27.64 -18.19
C VAL A 30 -9.71 -26.21 -17.66
N THR A 31 -8.58 -25.55 -17.41
CA THR A 31 -8.53 -24.15 -16.97
C THR A 31 -8.18 -23.27 -18.15
N HIS A 32 -9.16 -22.57 -18.72
CA HIS A 32 -8.89 -21.53 -19.71
C HIS A 32 -8.62 -20.19 -19.01
N ARG A 33 -7.48 -19.56 -19.33
CA ARG A 33 -7.25 -18.14 -19.05
C ARG A 33 -8.00 -17.32 -20.09
N PRO A 34 -8.91 -16.40 -19.71
CA PRO A 34 -9.51 -15.50 -20.70
C PRO A 34 -8.43 -14.52 -21.18
N VAL A 35 -7.97 -14.69 -22.42
CA VAL A 35 -7.19 -13.67 -23.13
C VAL A 35 -8.16 -12.54 -23.47
N ARG A 36 -8.02 -11.40 -22.79
CA ARG A 36 -8.74 -10.18 -23.17
C ARG A 36 -7.96 -9.51 -24.29
N ASP A 37 -8.41 -9.69 -25.52
CA ASP A 37 -7.96 -8.85 -26.63
C ASP A 37 -8.47 -7.41 -26.42
N ALA A 38 -7.54 -6.48 -26.29
CA ALA A 38 -7.83 -5.06 -26.20
C ALA A 38 -8.23 -4.52 -27.58
N GLN A 39 -9.52 -4.61 -27.93
CA GLN A 39 -10.11 -3.82 -29.00
C GLN A 39 -11.11 -2.82 -28.43
N VAL A 40 -10.62 -1.60 -28.17
CA VAL A 40 -11.44 -0.43 -27.85
C VAL A 40 -12.13 0.03 -29.13
N THR A 41 -13.36 -0.44 -29.37
CA THR A 41 -14.25 0.18 -30.35
C THR A 41 -15.21 1.11 -29.63
N ARG A 42 -14.99 2.42 -29.80
CA ARG A 42 -15.85 3.50 -29.32
C ARG A 42 -17.13 3.54 -30.16
N GLN A 43 -18.18 2.87 -29.71
CA GLN A 43 -19.52 3.04 -30.29
C GLN A 43 -20.15 4.31 -29.75
N GLN A 44 -20.39 5.28 -30.65
CA GLN A 44 -21.28 6.42 -30.40
C GLN A 44 -22.72 5.94 -30.39
N VAL A 45 -23.44 6.20 -29.30
CA VAL A 45 -24.88 5.93 -29.18
C VAL A 45 -25.61 7.27 -29.17
N THR A 46 -26.47 7.51 -30.15
CA THR A 46 -27.41 8.64 -30.18
C THR A 46 -28.60 8.36 -29.26
N PRO A 47 -29.16 9.35 -28.55
CA PRO A 47 -30.23 9.13 -27.58
C PRO A 47 -31.60 9.04 -28.26
N LYS A 48 -32.33 7.94 -28.05
CA LYS A 48 -33.76 7.78 -28.34
C LYS A 48 -34.55 7.81 -27.01
N PRO A 49 -35.79 8.32 -26.99
CA PRO A 49 -36.43 8.80 -25.75
C PRO A 49 -36.87 7.65 -24.85
N LYS A 50 -36.81 7.93 -23.55
CA LYS A 50 -36.99 7.02 -22.42
C LYS A 50 -38.45 6.58 -22.31
N ALA A 51 -38.71 5.31 -22.61
CA ALA A 51 -39.89 4.61 -22.10
C ALA A 51 -39.57 4.11 -20.69
N GLU A 52 -40.45 4.42 -19.75
CA GLU A 52 -40.33 4.10 -18.33
C GLU A 52 -40.59 2.58 -18.13
N ALA A 53 -39.55 1.85 -17.72
CA ALA A 53 -39.66 0.43 -17.41
C ALA A 53 -40.02 0.23 -15.92
N PRO A 54 -40.90 -0.73 -15.58
CA PRO A 54 -41.38 -0.92 -14.21
C PRO A 54 -40.24 -1.38 -13.28
N ALA A 55 -40.27 -0.87 -12.06
CA ALA A 55 -39.27 -1.13 -11.02
C ALA A 55 -39.18 -2.64 -10.73
N LYS A 56 -38.01 -3.24 -10.99
CA LYS A 56 -37.67 -4.56 -10.46
C LYS A 56 -37.55 -4.45 -8.93
N PRO A 57 -38.11 -5.38 -8.14
CA PRO A 57 -37.94 -5.33 -6.69
C PRO A 57 -36.46 -5.46 -6.38
N ARG A 58 -35.92 -4.48 -5.65
CA ARG A 58 -34.60 -4.62 -5.00
C ARG A 58 -34.65 -5.91 -4.21
N ARG A 59 -33.78 -6.89 -4.51
CA ARG A 59 -33.55 -8.00 -3.58
C ARG A 59 -33.22 -7.34 -2.25
N ALA A 60 -34.08 -7.59 -1.27
CA ALA A 60 -33.80 -7.22 0.09
C ALA A 60 -32.39 -7.72 0.39
N VAL A 61 -31.53 -6.81 0.83
CA VAL A 61 -30.35 -7.17 1.60
C VAL A 61 -30.91 -8.10 2.68
N GLN A 62 -30.62 -9.38 2.58
CA GLN A 62 -30.83 -10.28 3.69
C GLN A 62 -29.85 -9.77 4.72
N ASN A 63 -30.36 -8.97 5.65
CA ASN A 63 -29.70 -8.76 6.92
C ASN A 63 -29.54 -10.17 7.46
N LEU A 64 -28.31 -10.69 7.37
CA LEU A 64 -27.92 -11.84 8.17
C LEU A 64 -28.24 -11.42 9.59
N ASP A 65 -29.27 -12.05 10.14
CA ASP A 65 -29.63 -11.94 11.54
C ASP A 65 -28.40 -12.49 12.27
N ILE A 66 -27.50 -11.59 12.65
CA ILE A 66 -26.43 -11.91 13.60
C ILE A 66 -27.19 -12.06 14.90
N GLY A 67 -27.73 -13.27 15.10
CA GLY A 67 -28.27 -13.65 16.39
C GLY A 67 -27.22 -13.31 17.42
N GLU A 68 -27.61 -12.48 18.37
CA GLU A 68 -26.85 -12.15 19.56
C GLU A 68 -26.75 -13.42 20.41
N SER A 69 -25.92 -14.36 19.96
CA SER A 69 -25.38 -15.39 20.82
C SER A 69 -24.36 -14.68 21.70
N ASP A 70 -24.68 -14.64 22.99
CA ASP A 70 -23.86 -14.15 24.12
C ASP A 70 -22.60 -15.04 24.35
N ASP A 71 -22.08 -15.63 23.28
CA ASP A 71 -20.79 -16.29 23.22
C ASP A 71 -19.79 -15.22 22.83
N ALA A 72 -19.08 -14.68 23.82
CA ALA A 72 -17.99 -13.75 23.63
C ALA A 72 -17.02 -14.32 22.57
N LEU A 73 -17.14 -13.83 21.32
CA LEU A 73 -16.16 -14.10 20.27
C LEU A 73 -14.78 -13.79 20.87
N PRO A 74 -13.82 -14.74 20.83
CA PRO A 74 -12.49 -14.46 21.31
C PRO A 74 -11.98 -13.17 20.64
N PRO A 75 -11.21 -12.33 21.35
CA PRO A 75 -10.69 -11.09 20.80
C PRO A 75 -10.12 -11.35 19.40
N TYR A 76 -10.59 -10.59 18.40
CA TYR A 76 -10.11 -10.74 17.03
C TYR A 76 -8.60 -10.48 17.01
N ASP A 77 -7.84 -11.56 17.04
CA ASP A 77 -6.39 -11.54 16.95
C ASP A 77 -6.02 -11.71 15.48
N PRO A 78 -5.50 -10.65 14.82
CA PRO A 78 -5.15 -10.69 13.41
C PRO A 78 -4.15 -11.80 13.09
N ASP A 79 -3.32 -12.20 14.06
CA ASP A 79 -2.21 -13.13 13.92
C ASP A 79 -2.44 -14.51 14.57
N SER A 80 -3.66 -14.78 15.04
CA SER A 80 -4.02 -16.11 15.59
C SER A 80 -3.84 -17.23 14.56
N SER A 81 -3.18 -18.31 14.98
CA SER A 81 -2.97 -19.52 14.18
C SER A 81 -4.14 -20.52 14.26
N GLU A 82 -4.98 -20.40 15.29
CA GLU A 82 -6.14 -21.24 15.55
C GLU A 82 -7.41 -20.59 14.99
N LEU A 83 -7.54 -20.61 13.66
CA LEU A 83 -8.69 -20.05 12.93
C LEU A 83 -9.56 -21.16 12.38
N ASP A 84 -10.87 -20.95 12.35
CA ASP A 84 -11.77 -21.83 11.61
C ASP A 84 -11.39 -21.85 10.12
N LEU A 85 -11.63 -22.98 9.44
CA LEU A 85 -11.21 -23.17 8.05
C LEU A 85 -11.81 -22.12 7.11
N ALA A 86 -13.06 -21.72 7.35
CA ALA A 86 -13.72 -20.69 6.55
C ALA A 86 -13.03 -19.32 6.71
N GLU A 87 -12.63 -18.98 7.94
CA GLU A 87 -11.92 -17.74 8.25
C GLU A 87 -10.48 -17.73 7.71
N ALA A 88 -9.77 -18.87 7.82
CA ALA A 88 -8.43 -19.04 7.29
C ALA A 88 -8.40 -18.89 5.77
N VAL A 89 -9.36 -19.48 5.05
CA VAL A 89 -9.49 -19.33 3.59
C VAL A 89 -9.76 -17.88 3.21
N ARG A 90 -10.71 -17.21 3.88
CA ARG A 90 -11.01 -15.79 3.64
C ARG A 90 -9.79 -14.91 3.85
N ARG A 91 -9.03 -15.14 4.93
CA ARG A 91 -7.80 -14.39 5.23
C ARG A 91 -6.76 -14.61 4.14
N LYS A 92 -6.54 -15.86 3.72
CA LYS A 92 -5.62 -16.20 2.62
C LYS A 92 -6.01 -15.51 1.32
N GLU A 93 -7.28 -15.53 0.96
CA GLU A 93 -7.78 -14.90 -0.27
C GLU A 93 -7.62 -13.37 -0.23
N ASN A 94 -7.96 -12.74 0.89
CA ASN A 94 -7.74 -11.31 1.09
C ASN A 94 -6.26 -10.95 0.95
N TRP A 95 -5.38 -11.70 1.61
CA TRP A 95 -3.93 -11.46 1.55
C TRP A 95 -3.38 -11.66 0.14
N LEU A 96 -3.81 -12.70 -0.57
CA LEU A 96 -3.44 -12.93 -1.96
C LEU A 96 -3.95 -11.81 -2.89
N GLY A 97 -5.15 -11.30 -2.63
CA GLY A 97 -5.70 -10.14 -3.33
C GLY A 97 -4.85 -8.89 -3.13
N LEU A 98 -4.41 -8.63 -1.89
CA LEU A 98 -3.51 -7.52 -1.57
C LEU A 98 -2.14 -7.67 -2.24
N GLN A 99 -1.54 -8.86 -2.22
CA GLN A 99 -0.27 -9.15 -2.90
C GLN A 99 -0.36 -8.89 -4.40
N ARG A 100 -1.43 -9.37 -5.05
CA ARG A 100 -1.65 -9.15 -6.49
C ARG A 100 -1.82 -7.67 -6.82
N LYS A 101 -2.58 -6.94 -6.00
CA LYS A 101 -2.72 -5.49 -6.13
C LYS A 101 -1.35 -4.81 -6.03
N GLN A 102 -0.54 -5.17 -5.05
CA GLN A 102 0.79 -4.62 -4.84
C GLN A 102 1.72 -4.90 -6.03
N ILE A 103 1.69 -6.10 -6.61
CA ILE A 103 2.48 -6.45 -7.80
C ILE A 103 2.08 -5.56 -8.99
N VAL A 104 0.78 -5.40 -9.23
CA VAL A 104 0.29 -4.52 -10.31
C VAL A 104 0.72 -3.06 -10.09
N GLU A 105 0.68 -2.57 -8.85
CA GLU A 105 1.13 -1.21 -8.52
C GLU A 105 2.65 -1.02 -8.66
N LYS A 106 3.43 -2.06 -8.33
CA LYS A 106 4.88 -2.11 -8.54
C LYS A 106 5.25 -2.10 -10.02
N GLU A 107 4.69 -3.02 -10.80
CA GLU A 107 4.94 -3.13 -12.24
C GLU A 107 4.51 -1.86 -13.00
N ALA A 108 3.46 -1.19 -12.51
CA ALA A 108 3.00 0.07 -13.07
C ALA A 108 3.77 1.31 -12.55
N GLU A 109 4.84 1.14 -11.76
CA GLU A 109 5.66 2.21 -11.16
C GLU A 109 4.86 3.26 -10.35
N ARG A 110 3.66 2.89 -9.88
CA ARG A 110 2.74 3.76 -9.11
C ARG A 110 2.60 3.34 -7.65
N LEU A 111 3.57 2.58 -7.13
CA LEU A 111 3.52 2.07 -5.76
C LEU A 111 3.52 3.19 -4.71
N VAL A 112 4.20 4.30 -5.01
CA VAL A 112 4.29 5.45 -4.10
C VAL A 112 3.75 6.67 -4.81
N ASP A 113 2.78 7.34 -4.19
CA ASP A 113 2.36 8.67 -4.63
C ASP A 113 3.46 9.67 -4.30
N ARG A 114 4.17 10.10 -5.35
CA ARG A 114 5.29 11.03 -5.24
C ARG A 114 4.88 12.34 -4.58
N ALA A 115 3.69 12.86 -4.86
CA ALA A 115 3.24 14.13 -4.28
C ALA A 115 3.05 14.01 -2.77
N VAL A 116 2.53 12.88 -2.29
CA VAL A 116 2.37 12.59 -0.86
C VAL A 116 3.73 12.38 -0.20
N ALA A 117 4.65 11.66 -0.85
CA ALA A 117 5.99 11.45 -0.32
C ALA A 117 6.78 12.76 -0.20
N GLU A 118 6.68 13.65 -1.19
CA GLU A 118 7.30 14.98 -1.15
C GLU A 118 6.70 15.83 -0.02
N ALA A 119 5.37 15.83 0.13
CA ALA A 119 4.71 16.56 1.23
C ALA A 119 5.21 16.09 2.61
N LEU A 120 5.25 14.77 2.84
CA LEU A 120 5.77 14.21 4.09
C LEU A 120 7.26 14.55 4.30
N PHE A 121 8.05 14.59 3.24
CA PHE A 121 9.45 14.99 3.33
C PHE A 121 9.59 16.45 3.78
N PHE A 122 8.79 17.37 3.22
CA PHE A 122 8.81 18.77 3.65
C PHE A 122 8.28 18.96 5.09
N ASP A 123 7.24 18.22 5.48
CA ASP A 123 6.71 18.25 6.84
C ASP A 123 7.76 17.76 7.85
N THR A 124 8.41 16.64 7.57
CA THR A 124 9.48 16.10 8.44
C THR A 124 10.69 17.03 8.49
N ALA A 125 11.10 17.62 7.38
CA ALA A 125 12.17 18.63 7.36
C ALA A 125 11.80 19.87 8.18
N ARG A 126 10.54 20.30 8.12
CA ARG A 126 10.01 21.40 8.93
C ARG A 126 10.05 21.08 10.42
N ASP A 127 9.60 19.89 10.80
CA ASP A 127 9.64 19.43 12.20
C ASP A 127 11.08 19.40 12.73
N LEU A 128 12.03 18.95 11.91
CA LEU A 128 13.45 18.97 12.26
C LEU A 128 13.96 20.41 12.47
N ARG A 129 13.65 21.33 11.56
CA ARG A 129 14.05 22.74 11.70
C ARG A 129 13.44 23.35 12.97
N ASP A 130 12.17 23.12 13.24
CA ASP A 130 11.49 23.66 14.41
C ASP A 130 12.04 23.02 15.72
N ALA A 131 12.45 21.74 15.67
CA ALA A 131 13.18 21.09 16.75
C ALA A 131 14.57 21.72 16.99
N TRP A 132 15.31 22.05 15.94
CA TRP A 132 16.59 22.77 16.03
C TRP A 132 16.44 24.19 16.58
N LEU A 133 15.38 24.91 16.22
CA LEU A 133 15.13 26.26 16.75
C LEU A 133 14.80 26.27 18.25
N SER A 134 14.13 25.22 18.74
CA SER A 134 13.82 25.06 20.17
C SER A 134 14.94 24.42 20.99
N TRP A 135 15.93 23.80 20.34
CA TRP A 135 17.01 23.05 20.98
C TRP A 135 17.95 23.92 21.85
N PRO A 136 18.42 25.12 21.40
CA PRO A 136 19.30 25.98 22.21
C PRO A 136 18.70 26.33 23.56
N ALA A 137 17.40 26.62 23.62
CA ALA A 137 16.73 26.97 24.88
C ALA A 137 16.73 25.83 25.91
N ARG A 138 16.75 24.57 25.45
CA ARG A 138 16.79 23.39 26.34
C ARG A 138 18.22 23.04 26.74
N VAL A 139 19.13 23.01 25.78
CA VAL A 139 20.49 22.50 26.00
C VAL A 139 21.41 23.55 26.59
N ALA A 140 21.22 24.83 26.29
CA ALA A 140 22.05 25.90 26.86
C ALA A 140 21.97 25.95 28.40
N VAL A 141 20.83 25.58 29.00
CA VAL A 141 20.69 25.54 30.47
C VAL A 141 21.57 24.45 31.07
N VAL A 142 21.55 23.24 30.47
CA VAL A 142 22.36 22.11 30.94
C VAL A 142 23.85 22.37 30.71
N MET A 143 24.21 22.86 29.52
CA MET A 143 25.60 23.19 29.19
C MET A 143 26.16 24.33 30.05
N ALA A 144 25.33 25.32 30.39
CA ALA A 144 25.76 26.43 31.23
C ALA A 144 26.07 26.00 32.67
N ASP A 145 25.35 25.02 33.19
CA ASP A 145 25.62 24.40 34.50
C ASP A 145 26.97 23.66 34.49
N GLU A 146 27.23 22.87 33.44
CA GLU A 146 28.49 22.13 33.28
C GLU A 146 29.72 23.05 33.12
N LEU A 147 29.56 24.15 32.39
CA LEU A 147 30.64 25.12 32.12
C LEU A 147 30.73 26.22 33.17
N ASN A 148 29.76 26.31 34.08
CA ASN A 148 29.62 27.36 35.10
C ASN A 148 29.61 28.79 34.50
N ILE A 149 28.89 28.97 33.38
CA ILE A 149 28.72 30.23 32.62
C ILE A 149 27.26 30.71 32.75
N ASP A 150 27.00 32.00 32.48
CA ASP A 150 25.63 32.50 32.37
C ASP A 150 24.84 31.81 31.24
N ALA A 151 23.72 31.18 31.61
CA ALA A 151 22.85 30.46 30.68
C ALA A 151 22.21 31.37 29.62
N ARG A 152 21.92 32.64 29.97
CA ARG A 152 21.28 33.57 29.05
C ARG A 152 22.23 34.01 27.93
N ALA A 153 23.48 34.34 28.29
CA ALA A 153 24.53 34.61 27.32
C ALA A 153 24.77 33.40 26.40
N LEU A 154 24.89 32.19 26.96
CA LEU A 154 25.13 30.97 26.18
C LEU A 154 23.98 30.66 25.21
N THR A 155 22.72 30.81 25.65
CA THR A 155 21.54 30.62 24.78
C THR A 155 21.57 31.55 23.57
N THR A 156 21.97 32.82 23.78
CA THR A 156 22.03 33.82 22.71
C THR A 156 23.06 33.46 21.65
N VAL A 157 24.26 33.08 22.08
CA VAL A 157 25.37 32.67 21.19
C VAL A 157 24.99 31.40 20.42
N LEU A 158 24.48 30.38 21.10
CA LEU A 158 24.06 29.13 20.46
C LEU A 158 22.92 29.35 19.46
N THR A 159 21.95 30.20 19.79
CA THR A 159 20.84 30.51 18.88
C THR A 159 21.34 31.13 17.58
N ALA A 160 22.30 32.06 17.65
CA ALA A 160 22.90 32.67 16.46
C ALA A 160 23.63 31.65 15.59
N HIS A 161 24.44 30.76 16.17
CA HIS A 161 25.16 29.73 15.43
C HIS A 161 24.23 28.67 14.82
N VAL A 162 23.20 28.24 15.54
CA VAL A 162 22.21 27.29 15.00
C VAL A 162 21.42 27.91 13.84
N GLN A 163 21.03 29.18 13.95
CA GLN A 163 20.36 29.88 12.85
C GLN A 163 21.27 30.04 11.63
N GLN A 164 22.55 30.39 11.83
CA GLN A 164 23.53 30.42 10.74
C GLN A 164 23.67 29.05 10.08
N HIS A 165 23.81 27.98 10.86
CA HIS A 165 23.92 26.62 10.32
C HIS A 165 22.69 26.20 9.52
N LEU A 166 21.48 26.50 10.01
CA LEU A 166 20.25 26.23 9.29
C LEU A 166 20.13 27.04 7.99
N ALA A 167 20.69 28.26 7.95
CA ALA A 167 20.74 29.07 6.73
C ALA A 167 21.71 28.47 5.70
N GLU A 168 22.91 28.05 6.13
CA GLU A 168 23.89 27.38 5.27
C GLU A 168 23.34 26.07 4.67
N LEU A 169 22.59 25.29 5.44
CA LEU A 169 21.92 24.09 4.92
C LEU A 169 20.77 24.41 3.94
N GLY A 170 20.15 25.57 4.08
CA GLY A 170 19.03 26.03 3.26
C GLY A 170 19.46 26.68 1.94
N GLU A 171 20.72 27.07 1.82
CA GLU A 171 21.35 27.54 0.58
C GLU A 171 22.05 26.37 -0.10
N PRO A 172 21.37 25.56 -0.94
CA PRO A 172 22.07 24.52 -1.68
C PRO A 172 23.15 25.18 -2.53
N GLU A 173 24.39 24.75 -2.39
CA GLU A 173 25.46 25.13 -3.29
C GLU A 173 24.95 24.91 -4.72
N CYS A 174 24.76 26.00 -5.46
CA CYS A 174 24.41 25.96 -6.88
C CYS A 174 25.60 25.38 -7.65
N GLN A 175 25.81 24.06 -7.54
CA GLN A 175 26.71 23.31 -8.38
C GLN A 175 25.98 23.12 -9.72
N LEU A 176 26.20 24.10 -10.61
CA LEU A 176 25.90 24.00 -12.04
C LEU A 176 26.86 23.03 -12.73
#